data_AF-A0AAW0BDS2-F1
#
_entry.id   AF-A0AAW0BDS2-F1
#
_cell.length_a   1.000
_cell.length_b   1.000
_cell.length_c   1.000
_cell.angle_alpha   90.00
_cell.angle_beta   90.00
_cell.angle_gamma   90.00
#
_symmetry.space_group_name_H-M   'P 1'
#
loop_
_entity.id
_entity.type
_entity.pdbx_description
1 polymer ?
#
loop_
_entity_poly.entity_id
_entity_poly.type
_entity_poly.pdbx_seq_one_letter_code
_entity_poly.pdbx_strand_id
1 'polypeptide(L)'
;MANPQVSNQSTTPSYQPRLPIAVTEPFTDPNADIIFRTSDNADFHVHKCILSLVSPFFADMFSLPQPPTDKPSKGGKSDSAEAPSASSDRVIQVDENSLVLDRVLRYIYPSCDPQPWINVADIVPVLRIMLKYQMEHSKPFTRIIESLLSRPLELDESGVSSQTPSVTMGVLSVLYFFKDSLSREWLERAAKLVLRIPLKTLIGPLQCSQLEYLSARAYLDLLEYHKKCSEVIKSRSLPAWSDASDLVYECTNGAMTDGSRVPASAMLNSDAPRNSLTYLRGWYKEHPYTCAEWSSMAVLVTQGYCQGCSVCGKNPCPNRLKAIFRLVKAEVDAAISTVPVPL
;
A
#
# COMPACT_ATOMS: atom_id res chain seq x y z
N MET A 1 37.17 32.92 -40.66
CA MET A 1 35.86 32.39 -40.19
C MET A 1 36.05 30.91 -39.91
N ALA A 2 36.34 30.58 -38.65
CA ALA A 2 36.68 29.25 -38.20
C ALA A 2 35.43 28.51 -37.72
N ASN A 3 35.28 27.27 -38.16
CA ASN A 3 34.19 26.35 -37.84
C ASN A 3 34.54 25.59 -36.55
N PRO A 4 33.76 25.68 -35.46
CA PRO A 4 34.01 24.85 -34.29
C PRO A 4 33.22 23.55 -34.40
N GLN A 5 33.92 22.45 -34.66
CA GLN A 5 33.40 21.11 -34.43
C GLN A 5 33.33 20.86 -32.92
N VAL A 6 32.10 20.79 -32.39
CA VAL A 6 31.83 20.30 -31.03
C VAL A 6 31.79 18.79 -31.10
N SER A 7 32.88 18.16 -30.65
CA SER A 7 32.96 16.72 -30.39
C SER A 7 32.15 16.40 -29.13
N ASN A 8 30.90 15.93 -29.32
CA ASN A 8 30.10 15.34 -28.25
C ASN A 8 30.72 13.99 -27.83
N GLN A 9 31.55 14.01 -26.79
CA GLN A 9 31.93 12.79 -26.07
C GLN A 9 30.77 12.37 -25.17
N SER A 10 30.05 11.35 -25.62
CA SER A 10 29.06 10.60 -24.83
C SER A 10 29.72 10.08 -23.56
N THR A 11 29.47 10.74 -22.43
CA THR A 11 29.89 10.25 -21.11
C THR A 11 28.90 9.18 -20.68
N THR A 12 29.24 7.91 -20.93
CA THR A 12 28.56 6.79 -20.28
C THR A 12 28.82 6.89 -18.77
N PRO A 13 27.79 6.89 -17.90
CA PRO A 13 28.01 6.88 -16.47
C PRO A 13 28.66 5.55 -16.08
N SER A 14 29.89 5.63 -15.58
CA SER A 14 30.64 4.49 -15.07
C SER A 14 29.91 3.90 -13.86
N TYR A 15 29.47 2.65 -13.99
CA TYR A 15 28.85 1.88 -12.90
C TYR A 15 29.96 1.55 -11.89
N GLN A 16 30.09 2.32 -10.82
CA GLN A 16 30.96 1.92 -9.71
C GLN A 16 30.37 0.64 -9.10
N PRO A 17 31.13 -0.47 -8.98
CA PRO A 17 30.66 -1.66 -8.31
C PRO A 17 30.38 -1.30 -6.85
N ARG A 18 29.11 -1.36 -6.43
CA ARG A 18 28.78 -1.27 -5.01
C ARG A 18 29.34 -2.52 -4.33
N LEU A 19 30.02 -2.35 -3.20
CA LEU A 19 30.48 -3.47 -2.40
C LEU A 19 29.27 -4.29 -1.92
N PRO A 20 29.38 -5.63 -1.86
CA PRO A 20 28.32 -6.48 -1.37
C PRO A 20 28.00 -6.17 0.10
N ILE A 21 26.73 -6.32 0.47
CA ILE A 21 26.34 -6.28 1.89
C ILE A 21 26.83 -7.53 2.62
N ALA A 22 26.97 -7.42 3.94
CA ALA A 22 27.18 -8.60 4.77
C ALA A 22 25.89 -9.45 4.78
N VAL A 23 25.98 -10.67 4.27
CA VAL A 23 24.89 -11.66 4.33
C VAL A 23 24.76 -12.13 5.78
N THR A 24 23.53 -12.20 6.27
CA THR A 24 23.21 -12.57 7.65
C THR A 24 22.16 -13.68 7.68
N GLU A 25 22.01 -14.31 8.84
CA GLU A 25 20.97 -15.31 9.07
C GLU A 25 19.58 -14.81 8.63
N PRO A 26 18.76 -15.66 7.99
CA PRO A 26 18.94 -17.11 7.77
C PRO A 26 19.69 -17.47 6.48
N PHE A 27 20.32 -16.52 5.79
CA PHE A 27 20.91 -16.76 4.46
C PHE A 27 22.35 -17.27 4.50
N THR A 28 22.78 -17.76 5.65
CA THR A 28 24.08 -18.39 5.92
C THR A 28 23.92 -19.85 6.40
N ASP A 29 22.71 -20.41 6.29
CA ASP A 29 22.39 -21.78 6.74
C ASP A 29 23.19 -22.84 5.93
N PRO A 30 24.04 -23.64 6.58
CA PRO A 30 24.80 -24.70 5.90
C PRO A 30 23.91 -25.84 5.36
N ASN A 31 22.63 -25.92 5.77
CA ASN A 31 21.68 -26.92 5.27
C ASN A 31 20.90 -26.46 4.03
N ALA A 32 21.18 -25.27 3.52
CA ALA A 32 20.60 -24.77 2.28
C ALA A 32 20.93 -25.70 1.09
N ASP A 33 20.00 -25.81 0.13
CA ASP A 33 20.12 -26.72 -1.01
C ASP A 33 20.46 -26.00 -2.33
N ILE A 34 20.68 -24.67 -2.25
CA ILE A 34 21.08 -23.82 -3.35
C ILE A 34 21.75 -22.52 -2.85
N ILE A 35 22.70 -22.00 -3.64
CA ILE A 35 23.33 -20.71 -3.37
C ILE A 35 22.99 -19.74 -4.51
N PHE A 36 22.48 -18.56 -4.17
CA PHE A 36 22.37 -17.44 -5.10
C PHE A 36 23.57 -16.53 -4.95
N ARG A 37 24.37 -16.41 -6.02
CA ARG A 37 25.50 -15.48 -6.09
C ARG A 37 25.07 -14.22 -6.82
N THR A 38 25.09 -13.09 -6.12
CA THR A 38 24.68 -11.79 -6.67
C THR A 38 25.70 -11.17 -7.61
N SER A 39 25.31 -10.13 -8.35
CA SER A 39 26.20 -9.43 -9.28
C SER A 39 27.36 -8.70 -8.61
N ASP A 40 27.22 -8.38 -7.32
CA ASP A 40 28.27 -7.85 -6.44
C ASP A 40 28.99 -8.94 -5.62
N ASN A 41 28.81 -10.23 -5.97
CA ASN A 41 29.49 -11.41 -5.43
C ASN A 41 29.19 -11.75 -3.95
N ALA A 42 27.98 -11.46 -3.47
CA ALA A 42 27.49 -12.02 -2.21
C ALA A 42 26.82 -13.37 -2.46
N ASP A 43 27.08 -14.34 -1.58
CA ASP A 43 26.49 -15.68 -1.64
C ASP A 43 25.37 -15.80 -0.60
N PHE A 44 24.14 -16.02 -1.08
CA PHE A 44 22.96 -16.27 -0.26
C PHE A 44 22.63 -17.76 -0.28
N HIS A 45 22.76 -18.41 0.88
CA HIS A 45 22.37 -19.80 1.07
C HIS A 45 20.86 -19.85 1.27
N VAL A 46 20.14 -20.41 0.29
CA VAL A 46 18.68 -20.39 0.23
C VAL A 46 18.07 -21.77 -0.04
N HIS A 47 16.75 -21.88 0.06
CA HIS A 47 16.01 -23.14 0.02
C HIS A 47 15.10 -23.17 -1.20
N LYS A 48 15.32 -24.14 -2.09
CA LYS A 48 14.50 -24.33 -3.31
C LYS A 48 13.03 -24.48 -2.99
N CYS A 49 12.69 -25.17 -1.90
CA CYS A 49 11.29 -25.38 -1.50
C CYS A 49 10.57 -24.05 -1.22
N ILE A 50 11.19 -23.12 -0.49
CA ILE A 50 10.63 -21.80 -0.19
C ILE A 50 10.45 -21.01 -1.48
N LEU A 51 11.50 -20.94 -2.30
CA LEU A 51 11.48 -20.22 -3.57
C LEU A 51 10.40 -20.75 -4.52
N SER A 52 10.25 -22.08 -4.63
CA SER A 52 9.24 -22.72 -5.48
C SER A 52 7.82 -22.44 -5.03
N LEU A 53 7.58 -22.29 -3.72
CA LEU A 53 6.25 -22.00 -3.18
C LEU A 53 5.78 -20.57 -3.49
N VAL A 54 6.71 -19.63 -3.66
CA VAL A 54 6.39 -18.20 -3.88
C VAL A 54 6.56 -17.77 -5.34
N SER A 55 7.23 -18.56 -6.16
CA SER A 55 7.60 -18.22 -7.53
C SER A 55 7.43 -19.42 -8.47
N PRO A 56 6.45 -19.38 -9.38
CA PRO A 56 6.32 -20.35 -10.46
C PRO A 56 7.59 -20.44 -11.31
N PHE A 57 8.24 -19.31 -11.58
CA PHE A 57 9.52 -19.26 -12.29
C PHE A 57 10.57 -20.17 -11.65
N PHE A 58 10.75 -20.08 -10.32
CA PHE A 58 11.72 -20.93 -9.62
C PHE A 58 11.27 -22.38 -9.55
N ALA A 59 9.98 -22.65 -9.35
CA ALA A 59 9.44 -24.01 -9.38
C ALA A 59 9.74 -24.70 -10.73
N ASP A 60 9.49 -24.01 -11.84
CA ASP A 60 9.78 -24.50 -13.18
C ASP A 60 11.29 -24.69 -13.38
N MET A 61 12.10 -23.68 -13.04
CA MET A 61 13.55 -23.74 -13.19
C MET A 61 14.19 -24.91 -12.42
N PHE A 62 13.69 -25.24 -11.23
CA PHE A 62 14.19 -26.35 -10.43
C PHE A 62 13.67 -27.73 -10.88
N SER A 63 12.56 -27.77 -11.62
CA SER A 63 12.03 -29.01 -12.19
C SER A 63 12.81 -29.52 -13.41
N LEU A 64 13.59 -28.64 -14.06
CA LEU A 64 14.33 -28.98 -15.27
C LEU A 64 15.46 -29.98 -14.99
N PRO A 65 15.66 -30.99 -15.86
CA PRO A 65 16.79 -31.90 -15.77
C PRO A 65 18.10 -31.11 -15.85
N GLN A 66 19.00 -31.32 -14.88
CA GLN A 66 20.30 -30.67 -14.90
C GLN A 66 21.27 -31.48 -15.74
N PRO A 67 22.14 -30.83 -16.55
CA PRO A 67 23.23 -31.53 -17.19
C PRO A 67 24.11 -32.18 -16.11
N PRO A 68 24.62 -33.40 -16.35
CA PRO A 68 25.49 -34.08 -15.40
C PRO A 68 26.68 -33.16 -15.08
N THR A 69 26.88 -32.89 -13.79
CA THR A 69 28.06 -32.18 -13.33
C THR A 69 29.26 -33.08 -13.58
N ASP A 70 30.09 -32.73 -14.57
CA ASP A 70 31.39 -33.34 -14.76
C ASP A 70 32.21 -33.11 -13.49
N LYS A 71 32.22 -34.12 -12.61
CA LYS A 71 33.19 -34.18 -11.52
C LYS A 71 34.56 -34.11 -12.18
N PRO A 72 35.47 -33.19 -11.77
CA PRO A 72 36.86 -33.31 -12.19
C PRO A 72 37.34 -34.66 -11.67
N SER A 73 37.60 -35.57 -12.60
CA SER A 73 38.16 -36.89 -12.36
C SER A 73 39.53 -36.76 -11.69
N LYS A 74 39.56 -36.63 -10.37
CA LYS A 74 40.73 -37.01 -9.58
C LYS A 74 40.68 -38.52 -9.35
N GLY A 75 41.04 -39.25 -10.40
CA GLY A 75 41.36 -40.67 -10.32
C GLY A 75 42.82 -40.88 -9.90
N GLY A 76 43.13 -40.57 -8.64
CA GLY A 76 44.20 -41.23 -7.89
C GLY A 76 43.51 -42.16 -6.89
N LYS A 77 43.83 -43.45 -6.93
CA LYS A 77 43.20 -44.51 -6.13
C LYS A 77 43.33 -44.24 -4.63
N SER A 78 42.20 -44.30 -3.91
CA SER A 78 42.16 -44.84 -2.55
C SER A 78 40.75 -45.31 -2.22
N ASP A 79 40.63 -46.60 -1.93
CA ASP A 79 39.43 -47.24 -1.43
C ASP A 79 39.08 -46.70 -0.04
N SER A 80 37.91 -46.08 0.10
CA SER A 80 37.18 -46.01 1.37
C SER A 80 35.72 -45.69 1.07
N ALA A 81 34.84 -46.54 1.59
CA ALA A 81 33.40 -46.46 1.42
C ALA A 81 32.83 -45.33 2.29
N GLU A 82 32.39 -44.25 1.66
CA GLU A 82 31.43 -43.30 2.24
C GLU A 82 30.36 -42.97 1.18
N ALA A 83 29.11 -43.22 1.52
CA ALA A 83 27.92 -42.74 0.81
C ALA A 83 27.32 -41.55 1.59
N PRO A 84 26.52 -40.68 0.97
CA PRO A 84 26.88 -39.77 -0.11
C PRO A 84 26.75 -38.31 0.40
N SER A 85 27.85 -37.68 0.81
CA SER A 85 27.84 -36.22 1.05
C SER A 85 28.13 -35.48 -0.26
N ALA A 86 27.11 -35.35 -1.10
CA ALA A 86 27.18 -34.55 -2.32
C ALA A 86 25.97 -33.63 -2.42
N SER A 87 25.73 -32.82 -1.38
CA SER A 87 25.19 -31.48 -1.58
C SER A 87 26.30 -30.66 -2.26
N SER A 88 26.57 -30.93 -3.54
CA SER A 88 27.36 -29.97 -4.32
C SER A 88 26.50 -28.72 -4.41
N ASP A 89 26.82 -27.72 -3.59
CA ASP A 89 26.14 -26.43 -3.54
C ASP A 89 25.94 -25.90 -4.95
N ARG A 90 24.70 -25.98 -5.43
CA ARG A 90 24.36 -25.45 -6.75
C ARG A 90 24.39 -23.95 -6.65
N VAL A 91 25.45 -23.33 -7.15
CA VAL A 91 25.56 -21.88 -7.25
C VAL A 91 24.84 -21.42 -8.52
N ILE A 92 23.83 -20.57 -8.36
CA ILE A 92 23.17 -19.84 -9.45
C ILE A 92 23.59 -18.39 -9.37
N GLN A 93 24.17 -17.87 -10.45
CA GLN A 93 24.42 -16.43 -10.56
C GLN A 93 23.13 -15.69 -10.90
N VAL A 94 22.92 -14.56 -10.22
CA VAL A 94 21.78 -13.67 -10.43
C VAL A 94 22.27 -12.24 -10.74
N ASP A 95 21.50 -11.48 -11.50
CA ASP A 95 21.88 -10.12 -11.92
C ASP A 95 21.67 -9.10 -10.79
N GLU A 96 20.83 -9.45 -9.84
CA GLU A 96 20.44 -8.66 -8.68
C GLU A 96 21.65 -8.42 -7.78
N ASN A 97 21.79 -7.20 -7.26
CA ASN A 97 22.78 -6.93 -6.23
C ASN A 97 22.30 -7.44 -4.86
N SER A 98 23.26 -7.62 -3.95
CA SER A 98 23.06 -8.17 -2.61
C SER A 98 22.00 -7.43 -1.78
N LEU A 99 21.95 -6.09 -1.85
CA LEU A 99 21.00 -5.28 -1.09
C LEU A 99 19.54 -5.57 -1.48
N VAL A 100 19.25 -5.60 -2.78
CA VAL A 100 17.85 -5.79 -3.22
C VAL A 100 17.44 -7.26 -3.09
N LEU A 101 18.35 -8.19 -3.38
CA LEU A 101 18.07 -9.62 -3.21
C LEU A 101 17.80 -9.97 -1.75
N ASP A 102 18.61 -9.48 -0.80
CA ASP A 102 18.38 -9.68 0.64
C ASP A 102 16.98 -9.22 1.04
N ARG A 103 16.55 -8.03 0.57
CA ARG A 103 15.21 -7.53 0.85
C ARG A 103 14.12 -8.47 0.32
N VAL A 104 14.20 -8.88 -0.95
CA VAL A 104 13.22 -9.82 -1.53
C VAL A 104 13.19 -11.13 -0.75
N LEU A 105 14.36 -11.69 -0.43
CA LEU A 105 14.46 -12.94 0.34
C LEU A 105 13.85 -12.80 1.74
N ARG A 106 14.04 -11.65 2.42
CA ARG A 106 13.40 -11.39 3.72
C ARG A 106 11.89 -11.29 3.65
N TYR A 107 11.32 -10.91 2.51
CA TYR A 107 9.85 -10.93 2.33
C TYR A 107 9.29 -12.35 2.17
N ILE A 108 10.06 -13.28 1.60
CA ILE A 108 9.58 -14.63 1.29
C ILE A 108 9.92 -15.66 2.37
N TYR A 109 10.94 -15.41 3.20
CA TYR A 109 11.35 -16.32 4.26
C TYR A 109 10.47 -16.18 5.51
N PRO A 110 9.87 -17.28 6.03
CA PRO A 110 8.97 -17.22 7.18
C PRO A 110 9.57 -16.69 8.49
N SER A 111 10.87 -16.87 8.69
CA SER A 111 11.60 -16.45 9.90
C SER A 111 12.09 -15.00 9.83
N CYS A 112 11.82 -14.29 8.74
CA CYS A 112 12.30 -12.94 8.51
C CYS A 112 11.18 -11.94 8.73
N ASP A 113 11.47 -10.90 9.51
CA ASP A 113 10.70 -9.66 9.50
C ASP A 113 11.43 -8.66 8.61
N PRO A 114 10.88 -8.32 7.44
CA PRO A 114 11.51 -7.35 6.56
C PRO A 114 11.47 -5.97 7.20
N GLN A 115 12.58 -5.24 7.06
CA GLN A 115 12.71 -3.90 7.61
C GLN A 115 11.65 -2.96 7.01
N PRO A 116 11.05 -2.07 7.81
CA PRO A 116 10.09 -1.10 7.32
C PRO A 116 10.76 -0.14 6.32
N TRP A 117 10.03 0.20 5.26
CA TRP A 117 10.52 1.12 4.24
C TRP A 117 10.49 2.55 4.76
N ILE A 118 11.58 3.29 4.66
CA ILE A 118 11.57 4.72 4.99
C ILE A 118 11.00 5.49 3.81
N ASN A 119 11.51 5.25 2.60
CA ASN A 119 11.04 5.89 1.39
C ASN A 119 10.19 4.92 0.54
N VAL A 120 9.08 5.40 -0.02
CA VAL A 120 8.25 4.63 -0.94
C VAL A 120 9.04 4.20 -2.19
N ALA A 121 10.01 5.00 -2.64
CA ALA A 121 10.85 4.66 -3.80
C ALA A 121 11.70 3.39 -3.58
N ASP A 122 12.02 3.06 -2.33
CA ASP A 122 12.85 1.89 -1.98
C ASP A 122 12.19 0.56 -2.34
N ILE A 123 10.87 0.56 -2.56
CA ILE A 123 10.10 -0.63 -2.93
C ILE A 123 10.17 -0.97 -4.42
N VAL A 124 10.46 0.03 -5.26
CA VAL A 124 10.47 -0.11 -6.72
C VAL A 124 11.42 -1.21 -7.20
N PRO A 125 12.70 -1.27 -6.75
CA PRO A 125 13.59 -2.36 -7.18
C PRO A 125 13.16 -3.73 -6.64
N VAL A 126 12.52 -3.79 -5.48
CA VAL A 126 11.99 -5.03 -4.89
C VAL A 126 10.83 -5.56 -5.73
N LEU A 127 9.82 -4.73 -6.02
CA LEU A 127 8.67 -5.12 -6.86
C LEU A 127 9.13 -5.56 -8.25
N ARG A 128 10.12 -4.88 -8.84
CA ARG A 128 10.66 -5.27 -10.15
C ARG A 128 11.25 -6.69 -10.14
N ILE A 129 11.98 -7.06 -9.10
CA ILE A 129 12.54 -8.41 -8.96
C ILE A 129 11.44 -9.44 -8.70
N MET A 130 10.48 -9.11 -7.83
CA MET A 130 9.35 -10.00 -7.56
C MET A 130 8.58 -10.30 -8.85
N LEU A 131 8.35 -9.31 -9.70
CA LEU A 131 7.73 -9.49 -11.02
C LEU A 131 8.65 -10.25 -12.00
N LYS A 132 9.97 -9.98 -12.01
CA LYS A 132 10.96 -10.75 -12.81
C LYS A 132 10.84 -12.26 -12.52
N TYR A 133 10.61 -12.61 -11.26
CA TYR A 133 10.46 -13.99 -10.80
C TYR A 133 9.00 -14.42 -10.61
N GLN A 134 8.04 -13.75 -11.24
CA GLN A 134 6.63 -14.15 -11.28
C GLN A 134 5.98 -14.33 -9.90
N MET A 135 6.32 -13.47 -8.94
CA MET A 135 5.84 -13.54 -7.56
C MET A 135 4.57 -12.71 -7.30
N GLU A 136 3.94 -12.10 -8.30
CA GLU A 136 2.77 -11.21 -8.18
C GLU A 136 1.56 -11.85 -7.49
N HIS A 137 1.44 -13.17 -7.56
CA HIS A 137 0.37 -13.93 -6.92
C HIS A 137 0.74 -14.50 -5.54
N SER A 138 1.96 -14.23 -5.07
CA SER A 138 2.44 -14.70 -3.77
C SER A 138 1.91 -13.83 -2.62
N LYS A 139 1.70 -14.43 -1.45
CA LYS A 139 1.32 -13.69 -0.23
C LYS A 139 2.30 -12.56 0.13
N PRO A 140 3.63 -12.74 0.02
CA PRO A 140 4.58 -11.65 0.24
C PRO A 140 4.31 -10.43 -0.66
N PHE A 141 4.03 -10.65 -1.96
CA PHE A 141 3.72 -9.55 -2.87
C PHE A 141 2.44 -8.84 -2.48
N THR A 142 1.38 -9.60 -2.19
CA THR A 142 0.10 -9.06 -1.69
C THR A 142 0.31 -8.16 -0.46
N ARG A 143 1.07 -8.64 0.54
CA ARG A 143 1.36 -7.88 1.77
C ARG A 143 2.09 -6.58 1.51
N ILE A 144 3.02 -6.56 0.54
CA ILE A 144 3.72 -5.33 0.14
C ILE A 144 2.72 -4.32 -0.44
N ILE A 145 1.88 -4.75 -1.38
CA ILE A 145 0.88 -3.85 -2.00
C ILE A 145 -0.13 -3.34 -0.95
N GLU A 146 -0.58 -4.21 -0.04
CA GLU A 146 -1.44 -3.82 1.08
C GLU A 146 -0.78 -2.79 2.00
N SER A 147 0.49 -2.99 2.36
CA SER A 147 1.27 -2.05 3.15
C SER A 147 1.44 -0.70 2.45
N LEU A 148 1.70 -0.69 1.13
CA LEU A 148 1.78 0.55 0.37
C LEU A 148 0.46 1.31 0.38
N LEU A 149 -0.66 0.61 0.17
CA LEU A 149 -1.99 1.20 0.20
C LEU A 149 -2.42 1.68 1.60
N SER A 150 -1.86 1.10 2.68
CA SER A 150 -2.14 1.52 4.05
C SER A 150 -1.32 2.73 4.49
N ARG A 151 -0.16 3.00 3.90
CA ARG A 151 0.72 4.13 4.32
C ARG A 151 0.03 5.48 4.39
N PRO A 152 -0.77 5.92 3.40
CA PRO A 152 -1.49 7.19 3.48
C PRO A 152 -2.56 7.27 4.59
N LEU A 153 -2.81 6.16 5.27
CA LEU A 153 -3.78 6.01 6.36
C LEU A 153 -3.12 6.06 7.75
N GLU A 154 -1.80 5.95 7.82
CA GLU A 154 -1.06 5.89 9.09
C GLU A 154 -1.04 7.27 9.77
N LEU A 155 -1.35 7.27 11.07
CA LEU A 155 -1.26 8.46 11.92
C LEU A 155 0.19 8.61 12.37
N ASP A 156 0.68 9.84 12.40
CA ASP A 156 1.95 10.10 13.09
C ASP A 156 1.75 9.97 14.63
N GLU A 157 2.87 9.96 15.37
CA GLU A 157 2.86 9.88 16.83
C GLU A 157 2.08 11.03 17.50
N SER A 158 1.85 12.13 16.78
CA SER A 158 1.07 13.27 17.25
C SER A 158 -0.44 13.09 17.08
N GLY A 159 -0.89 11.94 16.53
CA GLY A 159 -2.28 11.65 16.24
C GLY A 159 -2.84 12.53 15.11
N VAL A 160 -1.96 13.21 14.37
CA VAL A 160 -2.28 13.93 13.14
C VAL A 160 -2.05 12.97 11.99
N SER A 161 -3.01 12.91 11.08
CA SER A 161 -2.85 12.07 9.90
C SER A 161 -1.66 12.56 9.09
N SER A 162 -0.76 11.66 8.71
CA SER A 162 0.30 11.90 7.73
C SER A 162 -0.27 12.05 6.31
N GLN A 163 -1.39 12.78 6.17
CA GLN A 163 -2.01 13.24 4.91
C GLN A 163 -1.08 14.20 4.17
N THR A 164 0.21 13.89 4.08
CA THR A 164 1.11 14.58 3.19
C THR A 164 0.71 14.14 1.78
N PRO A 165 0.28 15.09 0.92
CA PRO A 165 -0.01 14.79 -0.47
C PRO A 165 1.15 14.07 -1.16
N SER A 166 2.39 14.33 -0.71
CA SER A 166 3.60 13.68 -1.22
C SER A 166 3.65 12.17 -0.98
N VAL A 167 3.30 11.65 0.20
CA VAL A 167 3.30 10.20 0.46
C VAL A 167 2.21 9.52 -0.37
N THR A 168 1.02 10.11 -0.42
CA THR A 168 -0.10 9.58 -1.21
C THR A 168 0.25 9.56 -2.70
N MET A 169 0.82 10.66 -3.21
CA MET A 169 1.31 10.71 -4.59
C MET A 169 2.44 9.72 -4.83
N GLY A 170 3.37 9.54 -3.89
CA GLY A 170 4.45 8.57 -4.05
C GLY A 170 3.96 7.13 -4.14
N VAL A 171 2.97 6.76 -3.32
CA VAL A 171 2.31 5.45 -3.41
C VAL A 171 1.59 5.29 -4.74
N LEU A 172 0.78 6.28 -5.16
CA LEU A 172 0.11 6.29 -6.46
C LEU A 172 1.09 6.11 -7.60
N SER A 173 2.17 6.88 -7.60
CA SER A 173 3.20 6.84 -8.64
C SER A 173 3.84 5.46 -8.74
N VAL A 174 4.19 4.83 -7.62
CA VAL A 174 4.76 3.47 -7.64
C VAL A 174 3.74 2.44 -8.14
N LEU A 175 2.50 2.48 -7.67
CA LEU A 175 1.49 1.50 -8.09
C LEU A 175 1.15 1.64 -9.58
N TYR A 176 1.01 2.86 -10.08
CA TYR A 176 0.76 3.12 -11.50
C TYR A 176 1.96 2.82 -12.39
N PHE A 177 3.18 2.87 -11.85
CA PHE A 177 4.38 2.43 -12.57
C PHE A 177 4.36 0.92 -12.88
N PHE A 178 3.71 0.13 -12.02
CA PHE A 178 3.52 -1.31 -12.20
C PHE A 178 2.11 -1.70 -12.64
N LYS A 179 1.33 -0.76 -13.21
CA LYS A 179 -0.10 -0.97 -13.47
C LYS A 179 -0.42 -2.21 -14.30
N ASP A 180 0.41 -2.52 -15.29
CA ASP A 180 0.19 -3.64 -16.21
C ASP A 180 0.40 -5.00 -15.53
N SER A 181 1.09 -5.02 -14.38
CA SER A 181 1.33 -6.22 -13.56
C SER A 181 0.41 -6.32 -12.35
N LEU A 182 -0.39 -5.29 -12.07
CA LEU A 182 -1.32 -5.27 -10.94
C LEU A 182 -2.73 -5.67 -11.38
N SER A 183 -3.44 -6.35 -10.49
CA SER A 183 -4.86 -6.64 -10.72
C SER A 183 -5.68 -5.35 -10.76
N ARG A 184 -6.82 -5.41 -11.46
CA ARG A 184 -7.79 -4.31 -11.50
C ARG A 184 -8.21 -3.85 -10.10
N GLU A 185 -8.42 -4.77 -9.17
CA GLU A 185 -8.79 -4.45 -7.79
C GLU A 185 -7.74 -3.57 -7.10
N TRP A 186 -6.44 -3.85 -7.30
CA TRP A 186 -5.37 -3.04 -6.73
C TRP A 186 -5.35 -1.63 -7.33
N LEU A 187 -5.56 -1.51 -8.64
CA LEU A 187 -5.63 -0.22 -9.31
C LEU A 187 -6.86 0.58 -8.89
N GLU A 188 -8.00 -0.06 -8.67
CA GLU A 188 -9.20 0.61 -8.16
C GLU A 188 -8.99 1.16 -6.75
N ARG A 189 -8.34 0.38 -5.87
CA ARG A 189 -7.96 0.82 -4.52
C ARG A 189 -6.93 1.96 -4.59
N ALA A 190 -5.95 1.86 -5.48
CA ALA A 190 -4.93 2.89 -5.68
C ALA A 190 -5.57 4.20 -6.17
N ALA A 191 -6.37 4.17 -7.24
CA ALA A 191 -7.01 5.35 -7.81
C ALA A 191 -7.84 6.13 -6.78
N LYS A 192 -8.56 5.44 -5.89
CA LYS A 192 -9.30 6.08 -4.79
C LYS A 192 -8.41 6.87 -3.83
N LEU A 193 -7.12 6.57 -3.73
CA LEU A 193 -6.18 7.37 -2.95
C LEU A 193 -6.01 8.79 -3.50
N VAL A 194 -6.23 9.05 -4.80
CA VAL A 194 -6.12 10.41 -5.34
C VAL A 194 -7.18 11.34 -4.76
N LEU A 195 -8.34 10.78 -4.42
CA LEU A 195 -9.47 11.50 -3.82
C LEU A 195 -9.17 11.94 -2.38
N ARG A 196 -8.05 11.48 -1.79
CA ARG A 196 -7.55 11.96 -0.49
C ARG A 196 -6.96 13.36 -0.57
N ILE A 197 -6.51 13.75 -1.76
CA ILE A 197 -5.77 14.98 -1.97
C ILE A 197 -6.73 16.00 -2.58
N PRO A 198 -6.90 17.19 -1.97
CA PRO A 198 -7.74 18.23 -2.56
C PRO A 198 -7.27 18.56 -3.98
N LEU A 199 -8.23 18.72 -4.90
CA LEU A 199 -7.92 19.00 -6.32
C LEU A 199 -7.02 20.22 -6.52
N LYS A 200 -7.20 21.27 -5.69
CA LYS A 200 -6.34 22.47 -5.70
C LYS A 200 -4.87 22.16 -5.38
N THR A 201 -4.64 21.16 -4.54
CA THR A 201 -3.31 20.70 -4.13
C THR A 201 -2.69 19.84 -5.22
N LEU A 202 -3.48 19.03 -5.93
CA LEU A 202 -3.02 18.29 -7.11
C LEU A 202 -2.62 19.22 -8.27
N ILE A 203 -3.34 20.30 -8.49
CA ILE A 203 -3.02 21.25 -9.58
C ILE A 203 -1.85 22.18 -9.19
N GLY A 204 -1.59 22.34 -7.89
CA GLY A 204 -0.52 23.17 -7.36
C GLY A 204 0.88 22.51 -7.41
N PRO A 205 1.92 23.23 -6.98
CA PRO A 205 3.27 22.68 -6.90
C PRO A 205 3.35 21.59 -5.83
N LEU A 206 3.62 20.35 -6.26
CA LEU A 206 3.84 19.20 -5.39
C LEU A 206 5.33 18.88 -5.32
N GLN A 207 5.88 18.83 -4.10
CA GLN A 207 7.22 18.31 -3.87
C GLN A 207 7.14 16.80 -3.63
N CYS A 208 7.27 16.03 -4.70
CA CYS A 208 7.29 14.56 -4.66
C CYS A 208 8.18 14.03 -5.79
N SER A 209 9.36 13.51 -5.44
CA SER A 209 10.30 12.96 -6.44
C SER A 209 9.77 11.71 -7.11
N GLN A 210 8.92 10.95 -6.42
CA GLN A 210 8.31 9.73 -6.95
C GLN A 210 7.32 10.01 -8.10
N LEU A 211 6.91 11.27 -8.33
CA LEU A 211 6.12 11.64 -9.51
C LEU A 211 6.82 11.26 -10.83
N GLU A 212 8.15 11.13 -10.84
CA GLU A 212 8.91 10.63 -12.00
C GLU A 212 8.45 9.23 -12.47
N TYR A 213 7.91 8.41 -11.56
CA TYR A 213 7.37 7.09 -11.92
C TYR A 213 5.98 7.14 -12.55
N LEU A 214 5.27 8.27 -12.43
CA LEU A 214 3.91 8.42 -12.94
C LEU A 214 3.94 9.09 -14.31
N SER A 215 3.42 8.41 -15.32
CA SER A 215 3.32 9.02 -16.65
C SER A 215 2.39 10.25 -16.61
N ALA A 216 2.70 11.26 -17.42
CA ALA A 216 1.86 12.44 -17.55
C ALA A 216 0.42 12.08 -17.95
N ARG A 217 0.25 11.03 -18.77
CA ARG A 217 -1.07 10.54 -19.16
C ARG A 217 -1.84 9.97 -17.96
N ALA A 218 -1.23 9.07 -17.18
CA ALA A 218 -1.84 8.51 -15.98
C ALA A 218 -2.19 9.61 -14.96
N TYR A 219 -1.33 10.62 -14.82
CA TYR A 219 -1.62 11.76 -13.96
C TYR A 219 -2.86 12.56 -14.42
N LEU A 220 -2.96 12.86 -15.72
CA LEU A 220 -4.14 13.54 -16.27
C LEU A 220 -5.42 12.71 -16.10
N ASP A 221 -5.34 11.39 -16.31
CA ASP A 221 -6.47 10.48 -16.15
C ASP A 221 -6.94 10.43 -14.68
N LEU A 222 -6.00 10.46 -13.72
CA LEU A 222 -6.30 10.57 -12.29
C LEU A 222 -6.96 11.90 -11.91
N LEU A 223 -6.52 13.03 -12.51
CA LEU A 223 -7.17 14.33 -12.31
C LEU A 223 -8.60 14.35 -12.87
N GLU A 224 -8.81 13.74 -14.03
CA GLU A 224 -10.14 13.61 -14.63
C GLU A 224 -11.04 12.72 -13.79
N TYR A 225 -10.52 11.58 -13.32
CA TYR A 225 -11.21 10.69 -12.38
C TYR A 225 -11.63 11.43 -11.10
N HIS A 226 -10.71 12.21 -10.51
CA HIS A 226 -11.04 13.04 -9.34
C HIS A 226 -12.17 14.02 -9.64
N LYS A 227 -12.12 14.75 -10.77
CA LYS A 227 -13.18 15.70 -11.14
C LYS A 227 -14.53 15.00 -11.31
N LYS A 228 -14.57 13.87 -12.03
CA LYS A 228 -15.81 13.09 -12.22
C LYS A 228 -16.37 12.60 -10.89
N CYS A 229 -15.51 12.08 -10.00
CA CYS A 229 -15.90 11.67 -8.65
C CYS A 229 -16.50 12.85 -7.85
N SER A 230 -15.85 14.02 -7.86
CA SER A 230 -16.36 15.21 -7.20
C SER A 230 -17.76 15.60 -7.70
N GLU A 231 -18.01 15.55 -9.01
CA GLU A 231 -19.31 15.93 -9.57
C GLU A 231 -20.41 14.93 -9.24
N VAL A 232 -20.15 13.62 -9.30
CA VAL A 232 -21.16 12.61 -8.91
C VAL A 232 -21.46 12.63 -7.41
N ILE A 233 -20.48 13.00 -6.57
CA ILE A 233 -20.71 13.17 -5.13
C ILE A 233 -21.58 14.41 -4.87
N LYS A 234 -21.31 15.54 -5.56
CA LYS A 234 -22.10 16.77 -5.41
C LYS A 234 -23.54 16.63 -5.88
N SER A 235 -23.77 15.82 -6.92
CA SER A 235 -25.11 15.61 -7.49
C SER A 235 -25.96 14.62 -6.68
N ARG A 236 -25.38 13.89 -5.72
CA ARG A 236 -26.10 12.96 -4.85
C ARG A 236 -26.94 13.71 -3.83
N SER A 237 -28.20 13.29 -3.70
CA SER A 237 -29.05 13.66 -2.58
C SER A 237 -28.50 13.05 -1.30
N LEU A 238 -28.43 13.86 -0.25
CA LEU A 238 -28.01 13.39 1.06
C LEU A 238 -29.12 12.51 1.65
N PRO A 239 -28.78 11.38 2.30
CA PRO A 239 -29.77 10.48 2.88
C PRO A 239 -30.59 11.22 3.94
N ALA A 240 -31.90 10.97 3.97
CA ALA A 240 -32.80 11.45 5.00
C ALA A 240 -32.79 10.51 6.20
N TRP A 241 -33.18 11.00 7.39
CA TRP A 241 -33.25 10.15 8.59
C TRP A 241 -34.31 9.05 8.47
N SER A 242 -35.34 9.27 7.66
CA SER A 242 -36.33 8.25 7.30
C SER A 242 -35.70 7.02 6.67
N ASP A 243 -34.55 7.19 6.02
CA ASP A 243 -33.89 6.15 5.22
C ASP A 243 -33.01 5.24 6.11
N ALA A 244 -32.95 5.52 7.42
CA ALA A 244 -32.20 4.75 8.40
C ALA A 244 -32.97 4.57 9.72
N SER A 245 -34.23 4.14 9.62
CA SER A 245 -35.07 3.80 10.77
C SER A 245 -34.41 2.78 11.72
N ASP A 246 -33.56 1.91 11.18
CA ASP A 246 -32.84 0.88 11.95
C ASP A 246 -31.78 1.48 12.90
N LEU A 247 -31.29 2.68 12.60
CA LEU A 247 -30.30 3.40 13.42
C LEU A 247 -30.95 4.22 14.56
N VAL A 248 -32.29 4.19 14.68
CA VAL A 248 -33.05 4.87 15.74
C VAL A 248 -32.76 4.28 17.13
N TYR A 249 -32.44 2.99 17.20
CA TYR A 249 -32.18 2.27 18.45
C TYR A 249 -30.78 2.49 19.05
N GLU A 250 -29.83 3.10 18.33
CA GLU A 250 -28.51 3.47 18.88
C GLU A 250 -28.57 4.75 19.75
N CYS A 251 -29.75 5.38 19.91
CA CYS A 251 -29.94 6.55 20.76
C CYS A 251 -30.04 6.15 22.24
N THR A 252 -28.94 6.27 22.98
CA THR A 252 -28.88 5.97 24.43
C THR A 252 -29.84 6.83 25.27
N ASN A 253 -30.17 8.03 24.80
CA ASN A 253 -31.18 8.88 25.47
C ASN A 253 -32.61 8.32 25.33
N GLY A 254 -32.89 7.50 24.30
CA GLY A 254 -34.21 6.90 24.08
C GLY A 254 -34.39 5.56 24.81
N ALA A 255 -33.29 4.84 25.03
CA ALA A 255 -33.28 3.64 25.86
C ALA A 255 -33.55 3.94 27.35
N MET A 256 -33.46 5.20 27.77
CA MET A 256 -33.74 5.65 29.14
C MET A 256 -35.12 6.30 29.32
N THR A 257 -35.95 6.33 28.28
CA THR A 257 -37.31 6.89 28.31
C THR A 257 -38.35 5.80 28.08
N ASP A 258 -38.37 4.80 28.96
CA ASP A 258 -39.66 4.33 29.51
C ASP A 258 -40.35 5.60 30.03
N GLY A 259 -41.56 5.90 29.56
CA GLY A 259 -42.27 7.18 29.72
C GLY A 259 -42.56 7.66 31.15
N SER A 260 -41.85 7.16 32.16
CA SER A 260 -42.01 7.48 33.56
C SER A 260 -40.68 7.99 34.13
N ARG A 261 -40.45 9.30 33.99
CA ARG A 261 -39.36 10.15 34.53
C ARG A 261 -38.26 10.49 33.53
N VAL A 262 -38.09 11.80 33.31
CA VAL A 262 -36.83 12.37 32.81
C VAL A 262 -35.79 12.13 33.91
N PRO A 263 -34.74 11.32 33.72
CA PRO A 263 -33.70 11.20 34.72
C PRO A 263 -32.93 12.52 34.75
N ALA A 264 -32.83 13.11 35.94
CA ALA A 264 -31.86 14.14 36.22
C ALA A 264 -30.45 13.51 36.29
N SER A 265 -29.91 13.06 35.16
CA SER A 265 -28.52 12.57 34.98
C SER A 265 -28.39 12.02 33.55
N ALA A 266 -27.56 12.50 32.64
CA ALA A 266 -26.33 13.25 32.74
C ALA A 266 -26.41 14.48 31.83
N MET A 267 -26.33 15.68 32.42
CA MET A 267 -25.80 16.80 31.66
C MET A 267 -24.45 16.35 31.11
N LEU A 268 -24.28 16.52 29.80
CA LEU A 268 -23.05 16.25 29.08
C LEU A 268 -21.86 16.77 29.90
N ASN A 269 -21.02 15.87 30.42
CA ASN A 269 -19.69 16.28 30.81
C ASN A 269 -19.02 16.86 29.56
N SER A 270 -18.21 17.90 29.75
CA SER A 270 -17.56 18.73 28.72
C SER A 270 -16.74 17.99 27.64
N ASP A 271 -16.61 16.67 27.75
CA ASP A 271 -15.83 15.81 26.87
C ASP A 271 -16.64 15.10 25.77
N ALA A 272 -17.97 15.22 25.75
CA ALA A 272 -18.78 14.69 24.64
C ALA A 272 -18.40 15.27 23.25
N PRO A 273 -18.05 16.56 23.11
CA PRO A 273 -17.47 17.11 21.89
C PRO A 273 -16.11 16.51 21.55
N ARG A 274 -15.29 16.16 22.56
CA ARG A 274 -13.99 15.49 22.35
C ARG A 274 -14.18 14.06 21.85
N ASN A 275 -15.18 13.33 22.33
CA ASN A 275 -15.47 11.97 21.89
C ASN A 275 -16.05 11.95 20.47
N SER A 276 -16.91 12.92 20.12
CA SER A 276 -17.37 13.09 18.74
C SER A 276 -16.27 13.55 17.80
N LEU A 277 -15.37 14.46 18.21
CA LEU A 277 -14.18 14.82 17.42
C LEU A 277 -13.19 13.66 17.26
N THR A 278 -12.98 12.86 18.30
CA THR A 278 -12.12 11.66 18.24
C THR A 278 -12.72 10.61 17.31
N TYR A 279 -14.05 10.44 17.33
CA TYR A 279 -14.74 9.58 16.37
C TYR A 279 -14.70 10.15 14.95
N LEU A 280 -14.89 11.46 14.77
CA LEU A 280 -14.70 12.13 13.49
C LEU A 280 -13.28 11.92 12.96
N ARG A 281 -12.25 11.99 13.81
CA ARG A 281 -10.86 11.61 13.45
C ARG A 281 -10.75 10.16 13.00
N GLY A 282 -11.41 9.21 13.67
CA GLY A 282 -11.51 7.82 13.22
C GLY A 282 -12.29 7.67 11.91
N TRP A 283 -13.27 8.51 11.67
CA TRP A 283 -14.00 8.56 10.39
C TRP A 283 -13.10 9.13 9.27
N TYR A 284 -12.27 10.14 9.53
CA TYR A 284 -11.24 10.63 8.60
C TYR A 284 -10.13 9.60 8.34
N LYS A 285 -9.83 8.72 9.31
CA LYS A 285 -8.91 7.57 9.13
C LYS A 285 -9.43 6.63 8.03
N GLU A 286 -10.73 6.37 8.03
CA GLU A 286 -11.39 5.48 7.06
C GLU A 286 -11.89 6.20 5.79
N HIS A 287 -12.14 7.52 5.83
CA HIS A 287 -12.84 8.28 4.77
C HIS A 287 -12.17 9.61 4.45
N PRO A 288 -11.26 9.60 3.49
CA PRO A 288 -10.44 10.77 3.16
C PRO A 288 -10.93 11.59 1.98
N TYR A 289 -12.11 11.31 1.42
CA TYR A 289 -12.57 11.98 0.21
C TYR A 289 -12.81 13.47 0.49
N THR A 290 -11.72 14.24 0.46
CA THR A 290 -11.67 15.71 0.64
C THR A 290 -12.26 16.43 -0.57
N CYS A 291 -12.83 15.67 -1.51
CA CYS A 291 -13.50 16.11 -2.72
C CYS A 291 -14.77 16.92 -2.46
N ALA A 292 -15.38 16.80 -1.28
CA ALA A 292 -16.34 17.79 -0.81
C ALA A 292 -15.54 18.90 -0.14
N GLU A 293 -15.56 20.11 -0.71
CA GLU A 293 -15.18 21.29 0.07
C GLU A 293 -15.88 21.19 1.42
N TRP A 294 -15.10 21.26 2.50
CA TRP A 294 -15.58 21.02 3.87
C TRP A 294 -16.81 21.87 4.22
N SER A 295 -16.96 23.02 3.57
CA SER A 295 -18.15 23.87 3.61
C SER A 295 -19.44 23.09 3.34
N SER A 296 -19.45 22.19 2.37
CA SER A 296 -20.61 21.35 2.01
C SER A 296 -20.91 20.28 3.07
N MET A 297 -19.88 19.75 3.76
CA MET A 297 -20.08 18.80 4.86
C MET A 297 -20.39 19.49 6.20
N ALA A 298 -19.92 20.71 6.42
CA ALA A 298 -20.30 21.51 7.58
C ALA A 298 -21.81 21.78 7.58
N VAL A 299 -22.42 21.98 6.39
CA VAL A 299 -23.88 22.07 6.21
C VAL A 299 -24.59 20.78 6.64
N LEU A 300 -24.03 19.60 6.37
CA LEU A 300 -24.57 18.32 6.87
C LEU A 300 -24.61 18.24 8.40
N VAL A 301 -23.55 18.72 9.06
CA VAL A 301 -23.47 18.70 10.52
C VAL A 301 -24.36 19.79 11.15
N THR A 302 -24.49 20.95 10.51
CA THR A 302 -25.11 22.16 11.10
C THR A 302 -26.56 22.39 10.70
N GLN A 303 -27.00 22.02 9.50
CA GLN A 303 -28.31 22.47 8.96
C GLN A 303 -29.47 21.47 9.06
N GLY A 304 -29.25 20.17 9.31
CA GLY A 304 -30.34 19.20 9.12
C GLY A 304 -30.65 18.27 10.29
N TYR A 305 -29.63 17.63 10.87
CA TYR A 305 -29.88 16.28 11.38
C TYR A 305 -30.03 16.16 12.89
N CYS A 306 -29.61 17.18 13.66
CA CYS A 306 -29.88 17.21 15.11
C CYS A 306 -31.24 17.87 15.42
N GLN A 307 -31.84 18.61 14.48
CA GLN A 307 -33.01 19.46 14.74
C GLN A 307 -34.34 18.70 14.91
N GLY A 308 -34.42 17.42 14.53
CA GLY A 308 -35.66 16.64 14.48
C GLY A 308 -35.74 15.44 15.43
N CYS A 309 -34.78 15.24 16.33
CA CYS A 309 -34.85 14.13 17.28
C CYS A 309 -35.90 14.39 18.36
N SER A 310 -37.01 13.65 18.33
CA SER A 310 -38.07 13.68 19.35
C SER A 310 -37.58 13.34 20.76
N VAL A 311 -36.47 12.58 20.86
CA VAL A 311 -35.88 12.13 22.13
C VAL A 311 -34.81 13.09 22.67
N CYS A 312 -34.01 13.70 21.80
CA CYS A 312 -32.86 14.52 22.20
C CYS A 312 -33.12 16.03 22.17
N GLY A 313 -34.31 16.46 21.73
CA GLY A 313 -34.74 17.86 21.84
C GLY A 313 -33.77 18.87 21.21
N LYS A 314 -33.18 18.54 20.05
CA LYS A 314 -32.18 19.33 19.31
C LYS A 314 -30.73 19.26 19.79
N ASN A 315 -30.43 18.47 20.82
CA ASN A 315 -29.03 18.24 21.24
C ASN A 315 -28.31 17.26 20.28
N PRO A 316 -27.05 17.54 19.90
CA PRO A 316 -26.26 16.64 19.08
C PRO A 316 -25.97 15.33 19.84
N CYS A 317 -26.51 14.22 19.33
CA CYS A 317 -26.26 12.88 19.87
C CYS A 317 -25.06 12.24 19.14
N PRO A 318 -23.98 11.85 19.84
CA PRO A 318 -22.80 11.25 19.22
C PRO A 318 -23.10 9.98 18.40
N ASN A 319 -24.01 9.11 18.88
CA ASN A 319 -24.41 7.91 18.16
C ASN A 319 -25.21 8.23 16.89
N ARG A 320 -26.05 9.26 16.91
CA ARG A 320 -26.77 9.73 15.71
C ARG A 320 -25.84 10.33 14.68
N LEU A 321 -24.88 11.16 15.12
CA LEU A 321 -23.84 11.68 14.23
C LEU A 321 -23.09 10.51 13.57
N LYS A 322 -22.67 9.52 14.36
CA LYS A 322 -22.02 8.30 13.89
C LYS A 322 -22.84 7.53 12.84
N ALA A 323 -24.14 7.33 13.09
CA ALA A 323 -25.07 6.70 12.15
C ALA A 323 -25.14 7.44 10.81
N ILE A 324 -25.31 8.76 10.84
CA ILE A 324 -25.39 9.59 9.62
C ILE A 324 -24.09 9.55 8.83
N PHE A 325 -22.94 9.61 9.51
CA PHE A 325 -21.64 9.49 8.84
C PHE A 325 -21.45 8.15 8.13
N ARG A 326 -22.05 7.06 8.63
CA ARG A 326 -22.06 5.76 7.93
C ARG A 326 -22.93 5.79 6.67
N LEU A 327 -24.08 6.46 6.71
CA LEU A 327 -24.97 6.59 5.54
C LEU A 327 -24.34 7.48 4.46
N VAL A 328 -23.82 8.64 4.86
CA VAL A 328 -23.11 9.56 3.95
C VAL A 328 -21.92 8.84 3.30
N LYS A 329 -21.17 8.05 4.08
CA LYS A 329 -20.11 7.19 3.53
C LYS A 329 -20.68 6.26 2.44
N ALA A 330 -21.71 5.49 2.77
CA ALA A 330 -22.26 4.50 1.84
C ALA A 330 -22.70 5.16 0.52
N GLU A 331 -23.35 6.33 0.59
CA GLU A 331 -23.73 7.09 -0.61
C GLU A 331 -22.53 7.63 -1.39
N VAL A 332 -21.48 8.12 -0.71
CA VAL A 332 -20.25 8.58 -1.37
C VAL A 332 -19.52 7.42 -2.06
N ASP A 333 -19.37 6.27 -1.38
CA ASP A 333 -18.76 5.07 -1.95
C ASP A 333 -19.59 4.55 -3.12
N ALA A 334 -20.92 4.54 -3.01
CA ALA A 334 -21.83 4.18 -4.09
C ALA A 334 -21.68 5.15 -5.29
N ALA A 335 -21.59 6.46 -5.05
CA ALA A 335 -21.39 7.44 -6.10
C ALA A 335 -20.05 7.23 -6.82
N ILE A 336 -18.95 7.09 -6.07
CA ILE A 336 -17.62 6.84 -6.63
C ILE A 336 -17.61 5.54 -7.44
N SER A 337 -18.30 4.48 -6.99
CA SER A 337 -18.37 3.20 -7.71
C SER A 337 -18.98 3.29 -9.11
N THR A 338 -19.73 4.35 -9.40
CA THR A 338 -20.28 4.58 -10.75
C THR A 338 -19.27 5.18 -11.73
N VAL A 339 -18.15 5.72 -11.22
CA VAL A 339 -17.11 6.33 -12.05
C VAL A 339 -16.07 5.27 -12.39
N PRO A 340 -15.82 5.02 -13.69
CA PRO A 340 -14.81 4.04 -14.09
C PRO A 340 -13.41 4.52 -13.67
N VAL A 341 -12.62 3.59 -13.14
CA VAL A 341 -11.24 3.86 -12.74
C VAL A 341 -10.34 4.00 -13.98
N PRO A 342 -9.41 4.96 -13.99
CA PRO A 342 -8.43 5.09 -15.06
C PRO A 342 -7.41 3.96 -14.94
N LEU A 343 -7.48 2.99 -15.87
CA LEU A 343 -6.59 1.84 -15.99
C LEU A 343 -5.46 2.11 -16.99
#